data_AF-A0A973UE78-F1
#
_entry.id   AF-A0A973UE78-F1
#
_cell.length_a   1.000
_cell.length_b   1.000
_cell.length_c   1.000
_cell.angle_alpha   90.00
_cell.angle_beta   90.00
_cell.angle_gamma   90.00
#
_symmetry.space_group_name_H-M   'P 1'
#
loop_
_entity.id
_entity.type
_entity.pdbx_description
1 polymer ?
#
loop_
_entity_poly.entity_id
_entity_poly.type
_entity_poly.pdbx_seq_one_letter_code
_entity_poly.pdbx_strand_id
1 'polypeptide(L)'
;MDTLGHAQLARMEAEPALVAAVDQHAALLRDAIPLDRETLGDYLLGFLDELRHRGWIFSGDHDAPALRLTAVCWLAREQGFLAEPA
;
A
#
# COMPACT_ATOMS: atom_id res chain seq x y z
N MET A 1 2.37 7.28 -10.68
CA MET A 1 1.93 6.36 -9.61
C MET A 1 0.76 6.94 -8.81
N ASP A 2 -0.03 7.85 -9.42
CA ASP A 2 -0.96 8.71 -8.68
C ASP A 2 -2.39 8.16 -8.54
N THR A 3 -2.72 7.13 -9.32
CA THR A 3 -4.10 6.66 -9.47
C THR A 3 -4.46 5.46 -8.59
N LEU A 4 -3.56 4.50 -8.39
CA LEU A 4 -3.88 3.27 -7.66
C LEU A 4 -4.05 3.52 -6.15
N GLY A 5 -3.07 4.16 -5.50
CA GLY A 5 -3.12 4.43 -4.06
C GLY A 5 -4.35 5.25 -3.67
N HIS A 6 -4.60 6.37 -4.36
CA HIS A 6 -5.78 7.21 -4.11
C HIS A 6 -7.09 6.48 -4.34
N ALA A 7 -7.23 5.74 -5.46
CA ALA A 7 -8.46 5.02 -5.75
C ALA A 7 -8.76 3.90 -4.73
N GLN A 8 -7.73 3.17 -4.30
CA GLN A 8 -7.90 2.11 -3.30
C GLN A 8 -8.22 2.69 -1.92
N LEU A 9 -7.56 3.79 -1.53
CA LEU A 9 -7.86 4.48 -0.28
C LEU A 9 -9.30 5.02 -0.25
N ALA A 10 -9.81 5.53 -1.37
CA ALA A 10 -11.21 5.97 -1.46
C ALA A 10 -12.21 4.80 -1.32
N ARG A 11 -11.90 3.63 -1.88
CA ARG A 11 -12.76 2.43 -1.77
C ARG A 11 -12.87 1.90 -0.33
N MET A 12 -11.85 2.11 0.50
CA MET A 12 -11.88 1.72 1.91
C MET A 12 -13.02 2.38 2.69
N GLU A 13 -13.50 3.57 2.27
CA GLU A 13 -14.64 4.24 2.90
C GLU A 13 -15.96 3.47 2.73
N ALA A 14 -16.09 2.71 1.63
CA ALA A 14 -17.31 1.99 1.26
C ALA A 14 -17.26 0.49 1.58
N GLU A 15 -16.07 -0.08 1.82
CA GLU A 15 -15.86 -1.53 1.89
C GLU A 15 -15.20 -1.95 3.23
N PRO A 16 -15.96 -2.29 4.29
CA PRO A 16 -15.39 -2.67 5.58
C PRO A 16 -14.46 -3.89 5.54
N ALA A 17 -14.73 -4.84 4.63
CA ALA A 17 -13.87 -6.00 4.42
C ALA A 17 -12.50 -5.59 3.85
N LEU A 18 -12.45 -4.58 2.99
CA LEU A 18 -11.21 -4.03 2.46
C LEU A 18 -10.40 -3.36 3.58
N VAL A 19 -11.07 -2.62 4.48
CA VAL A 19 -10.41 -2.00 5.64
C VAL A 19 -9.72 -3.07 6.50
N ALA A 20 -10.43 -4.15 6.82
CA ALA A 20 -9.87 -5.25 7.62
C ALA A 20 -8.68 -5.93 6.92
N ALA A 21 -8.76 -6.16 5.61
CA ALA A 21 -7.67 -6.75 4.85
C ALA A 21 -6.44 -5.82 4.78
N VAL A 22 -6.65 -4.52 4.56
CA VAL A 22 -5.58 -3.51 4.57
C VAL A 22 -4.93 -3.41 5.94
N ASP A 23 -5.71 -3.40 7.02
CA ASP A 23 -5.19 -3.36 8.39
C ASP A 23 -4.32 -4.58 8.71
N GLN A 24 -4.74 -5.78 8.30
CA GLN A 24 -3.93 -6.99 8.44
C GLN A 24 -2.59 -6.87 7.72
N HIS A 25 -2.60 -6.40 6.46
CA HIS A 25 -1.36 -6.19 5.72
C HIS A 25 -0.49 -5.09 6.33
N ALA A 26 -1.09 -4.03 6.86
CA ALA A 26 -0.37 -2.98 7.54
C ALA A 26 0.30 -3.51 8.83
N ALA A 27 -0.42 -4.28 9.65
CA ALA A 27 0.13 -4.92 10.85
C ALA A 27 1.35 -5.80 10.52
N LEU A 28 1.26 -6.63 9.47
CA LEU A 28 2.39 -7.43 9.01
C LEU A 28 3.61 -6.59 8.60
N LEU A 29 3.40 -5.40 8.03
CA LEU A 29 4.49 -4.49 7.70
C LEU A 29 5.10 -3.85 8.95
N ARG A 30 4.26 -3.41 9.90
CA ARG A 30 4.74 -2.83 11.17
C ARG A 30 5.62 -3.81 11.95
N ASP A 31 5.29 -5.10 11.91
CA ASP A 31 6.05 -6.16 12.57
C ASP A 31 7.35 -6.53 11.83
N ALA A 32 7.41 -6.30 10.52
CA ALA A 32 8.52 -6.73 9.68
C ALA A 32 9.61 -5.66 9.50
N ILE A 33 9.24 -4.38 9.50
CA ILE A 33 10.16 -3.28 9.17
C ILE A 33 9.94 -2.05 10.08
N PRO A 34 11.00 -1.28 10.37
CA PRO A 34 10.84 0.08 10.90
C PRO A 34 9.93 0.93 10.00
N LEU A 35 9.02 1.69 10.61
CA LEU A 35 8.08 2.56 9.89
C LEU A 35 8.60 4.00 9.79
N ASP A 36 9.75 4.17 9.18
CA ASP A 36 10.24 5.47 8.74
C ASP A 36 10.11 5.63 7.22
N ARG A 37 10.27 6.86 6.73
CA ARG A 37 10.07 7.23 5.32
C ARG A 37 11.01 6.47 4.39
N GLU A 38 12.27 6.32 4.79
CA GLU A 38 13.31 5.68 3.97
C GLU A 38 13.03 4.19 3.86
N THR A 39 12.86 3.52 5.00
CA THR A 39 12.60 2.07 5.06
C THR A 39 11.31 1.68 4.32
N LEU A 40 10.22 2.45 4.49
CA LEU A 40 8.96 2.17 3.80
C LEU A 40 9.08 2.43 2.28
N GLY A 41 9.87 3.44 1.88
CA GLY A 41 10.17 3.74 0.48
C GLY A 41 10.98 2.64 -0.20
N ASP A 42 12.04 2.17 0.45
CA ASP A 42 12.89 1.07 -0.03
C ASP A 42 12.10 -0.24 -0.13
N TYR A 43 11.27 -0.52 0.88
CA TYR A 43 10.36 -1.66 0.85
C TYR A 43 9.42 -1.58 -0.36
N LEU A 44 8.80 -0.42 -0.60
CA LEU A 44 7.89 -0.23 -1.72
C LEU A 44 8.61 -0.46 -3.06
N LEU A 45 9.81 0.10 -3.22
CA LEU A 45 10.59 -0.05 -4.44
C LEU A 45 10.94 -1.51 -4.71
N GLY A 46 11.47 -2.22 -3.72
CA GLY A 46 11.80 -3.64 -3.84
C GLY A 46 10.57 -4.51 -4.11
N PHE A 47 9.43 -4.18 -3.49
CA PHE A 47 8.18 -4.89 -3.74
C PHE A 47 7.65 -4.67 -5.16
N LEU A 48 7.69 -3.43 -5.67
CA LEU A 48 7.31 -3.11 -7.04
C LEU A 48 8.23 -3.78 -8.07
N ASP A 49 9.52 -3.86 -7.79
CA ASP A 49 10.48 -4.56 -8.65
C ASP A 49 10.19 -6.06 -8.73
N GLU A 50 9.85 -6.70 -7.60
CA GLU A 50 9.43 -8.10 -7.59
C GLU A 50 8.12 -8.31 -8.36
N LEU A 51 7.12 -7.44 -8.19
CA LEU A 51 5.87 -7.52 -8.96
C LEU A 51 6.13 -7.40 -10.47
N ARG A 52 7.01 -6.48 -10.86
CA ARG A 52 7.43 -6.32 -12.25
C ARG A 52 8.17 -7.56 -12.75
N HIS A 53 9.08 -8.14 -11.96
CA HIS A 53 9.79 -9.36 -12.32
C HIS A 53 8.83 -10.54 -12.56
N ARG A 54 7.78 -10.65 -11.74
CA ARG A 54 6.74 -11.67 -11.86
C ARG A 54 5.71 -11.39 -12.95
N GLY A 55 5.80 -10.24 -13.63
CA GLY A 55 4.83 -9.83 -14.65
C GLY A 55 3.44 -9.55 -14.08
N TRP A 56 3.35 -9.17 -12.81
CA TRP A 56 2.07 -8.86 -12.18
C TRP A 56 1.47 -7.58 -12.77
N ILE A 57 0.18 -7.62 -13.04
CA ILE A 57 -0.61 -6.50 -13.55
C ILE A 57 -1.84 -6.38 -12.67
N PHE A 58 -2.13 -5.15 -12.23
CA PHE A 58 -3.32 -4.88 -11.43
C PHE A 58 -4.60 -5.09 -12.26
N SER A 59 -5.48 -5.98 -11.82
CA SER A 59 -6.76 -6.29 -12.48
C SER A 59 -7.93 -5.42 -12.02
N GLY A 60 -7.79 -4.68 -10.92
CA GLY A 60 -8.90 -3.99 -10.24
C GLY A 60 -9.40 -4.70 -8.98
N ASP A 61 -8.99 -5.94 -8.77
CA ASP A 61 -9.37 -6.76 -7.62
C ASP A 61 -8.44 -6.58 -6.41
N HIS A 62 -8.93 -6.94 -5.23
CA HIS A 62 -8.16 -6.92 -3.99
C HIS A 62 -7.34 -8.20 -3.79
N ASP A 63 -6.47 -8.51 -4.74
CA ASP A 63 -5.50 -9.59 -4.57
C ASP A 63 -4.42 -9.21 -3.55
N ALA A 64 -3.62 -10.19 -3.11
CA ALA A 64 -2.63 -9.95 -2.07
C ALA A 64 -1.60 -8.85 -2.41
N PRO A 65 -1.07 -8.75 -3.65
CA PRO A 65 -0.27 -7.61 -4.07
C PRO A 65 -0.99 -6.26 -3.98
N ALA A 66 -2.23 -6.17 -4.46
CA ALA A 66 -3.01 -4.93 -4.41
C ALA A 66 -3.29 -4.50 -2.96
N LEU A 67 -3.66 -5.43 -2.08
CA LEU A 67 -3.87 -5.17 -0.66
C LEU A 67 -2.60 -4.67 0.02
N ARG A 68 -1.45 -5.29 -0.29
CA ARG A 68 -0.16 -4.89 0.27
C ARG A 68 0.30 -3.51 -0.23
N LEU A 69 0.12 -3.19 -1.51
CA LEU A 69 0.37 -1.85 -2.04
C LEU A 69 -0.54 -0.81 -1.38
N THR A 70 -1.83 -1.13 -1.22
CA THR A 70 -2.80 -0.27 -0.55
C THR A 70 -2.41 -0.03 0.92
N ALA A 71 -1.96 -1.07 1.63
CA ALA A 71 -1.47 -0.94 3.00
C ALA A 71 -0.23 -0.04 3.11
N VAL A 72 0.71 -0.13 2.15
CA VAL A 72 1.87 0.78 2.10
C VAL A 72 1.43 2.23 1.87
N CYS A 73 0.51 2.48 0.92
CA CYS A 73 -0.04 3.81 0.68
C CYS A 73 -0.76 4.37 1.91
N TRP A 74 -1.55 3.52 2.57
CA TRP A 74 -2.23 3.88 3.81
C TRP A 74 -1.22 4.22 4.91
N LEU A 75 -0.23 3.37 5.17
CA LEU A 75 0.83 3.65 6.15
C LEU A 75 1.59 4.95 5.85
N ALA A 76 1.96 5.19 4.60
CA ALA A 76 2.63 6.42 4.20
C ALA A 76 1.77 7.66 4.47
N ARG A 77 0.44 7.56 4.29
CA ARG A 77 -0.49 8.63 4.63
C ARG A 77 -0.58 8.84 6.14
N GLU A 78 -0.78 7.77 6.91
CA GLU A 78 -0.93 7.84 8.37
C GLU A 78 0.35 8.34 9.07
N GLN A 79 1.53 8.12 8.50
CA GLN A 79 2.80 8.64 9.01
C GLN A 79 3.15 10.04 8.47
N GLY A 80 2.30 10.65 7.62
CA GLY A 80 2.57 11.97 7.03
C GLY A 80 3.75 11.97 6.04
N PHE A 81 4.03 10.83 5.39
CA PHE A 81 5.09 10.73 4.38
C PHE A 81 4.66 11.22 3.01
N LEU A 82 3.36 11.27 2.74
CA LEU A 82 2.83 11.87 1.52
C LEU A 82 2.88 13.40 1.66
N ALA A 83 3.48 14.08 0.68
CA ALA A 83 3.42 15.53 0.63
C ALA A 83 1.97 15.97 0.42
N GLU A 84 1.52 17.02 1.11
CA GLU A 84 0.27 17.68 0.74
C GLU A 84 0.44 18.27 -0.68
N PRO A 85 -0.55 18.12 -1.57
CA PRO A 85 -0.53 18.83 -2.82
C PRO A 85 -0.53 20.34 -2.52
N ALA A 86 0.50 21.04 -3.00
CA ALA A 86 0.61 22.49 -2.96
C ALA A 86 -0.45 23.18 -3.83
#